data_AF-A0A2D9FQA4-F1
#
_entry.id   AF-A0A2D9FQA4-F1
#
_cell.length_a   1.000
_cell.length_b   1.000
_cell.length_c   1.000
_cell.angle_alpha   90.00
_cell.angle_beta   90.00
_cell.angle_gamma   90.00
#
_symmetry.space_group_name_H-M   'P 1'
#
loop_
_entity.id
_entity.type
_entity.pdbx_description
1 polymer ?
#
loop_
_entity_poly.entity_id
_entity_poly.type
_entity_poly.pdbx_seq_one_letter_code
_entity_poly.pdbx_strand_id
1 'polypeptide(L)'
;MDRFDPQLNHKGAGKNFSLHQFFIWAFYSPEKSGGIMCLYTVTAQNFDLNPIPCVDLQNPTNGKYFQYNKNWIMARFKEGLTIKMLDTPTTSFIEYVPAESSWRGILAPGYTFIHHLFVEEDDADHQLKSELLRCSEQDSKDTNGMLTVLDHTNIETLAPFYEMHGFSEIAHLPGFVLMGKKFIESAKVPTFALSVYEYSHDKSHDVIISYADQSEFILYYLYRMKMEFERLGFQVKMRKLESISDARQSGSPYGTLGIFLDGEFLSHRLMNETQIEELIGTLDLNEMYPEVHNLYDAPHHRSFY
;
A
#
# COMPACT_ATOMS: atom_id res chain seq x y z
N MET A 1 29.83 0.59 30.50
CA MET A 1 30.25 -0.54 31.35
C MET A 1 29.27 -0.53 32.52
N ASP A 2 28.31 -1.43 32.62
CA ASP A 2 28.41 -2.89 32.61
C ASP A 2 27.21 -3.54 31.88
N ARG A 3 27.46 -4.30 30.81
CA ARG A 3 27.53 -5.77 30.71
C ARG A 3 26.19 -6.49 30.87
N PHE A 4 25.66 -6.90 29.70
CA PHE A 4 24.72 -7.99 29.49
C PHE A 4 25.24 -9.32 30.06
N ASP A 5 24.34 -10.13 30.62
CA ASP A 5 24.52 -11.58 30.77
C ASP A 5 23.29 -12.29 30.16
N PRO A 6 23.46 -13.10 29.10
CA PRO A 6 22.40 -13.86 28.47
C PRO A 6 22.41 -15.32 28.92
N GLN A 7 21.37 -15.78 29.62
CA GLN A 7 20.79 -17.14 29.54
C GLN A 7 19.87 -17.39 30.74
N LEU A 8 18.56 -17.53 30.50
CA LEU A 8 17.66 -18.29 31.38
C LEU A 8 16.55 -18.95 30.56
N ASN A 9 16.89 -20.15 30.09
CA ASN A 9 16.06 -21.35 29.87
C ASN A 9 14.55 -21.22 29.57
N HIS A 10 14.19 -21.65 28.36
CA HIS A 10 12.88 -22.15 27.99
C HIS A 10 12.48 -23.39 28.83
N LYS A 11 11.36 -23.29 29.55
CA LYS A 11 10.50 -24.43 29.88
C LYS A 11 9.05 -24.03 29.63
N GLY A 12 8.33 -24.90 28.94
CA GLY A 12 7.07 -24.64 28.26
C GLY A 12 5.91 -24.20 29.15
N ALA A 13 5.00 -23.45 28.51
CA ALA A 13 3.63 -23.26 28.95
C ALA A 13 2.71 -23.62 27.78
N GLY A 14 1.92 -24.68 27.95
CA GLY A 14 0.92 -25.10 26.99
C GLY A 14 -0.17 -24.03 26.83
N LYS A 15 -0.58 -23.79 25.58
CA LYS A 15 -1.73 -22.94 25.27
C LYS A 15 -3.00 -23.72 25.60
N ASN A 16 -3.72 -23.30 26.64
CA ASN A 16 -5.08 -23.76 26.94
C ASN A 16 -6.03 -23.18 25.89
N PHE A 17 -6.46 -24.00 24.94
CA PHE A 17 -7.59 -23.70 24.07
C PHE A 17 -8.89 -23.86 24.88
N SER A 18 -9.78 -22.87 24.84
CA SER A 18 -11.08 -22.99 25.50
C SER A 18 -11.95 -24.02 24.75
N LEU A 19 -12.73 -24.80 25.50
CA LEU A 19 -13.66 -25.81 24.97
C LEU A 19 -14.61 -25.28 23.88
N HIS A 20 -14.85 -23.97 23.81
CA HIS A 20 -15.69 -23.35 22.78
C HIS A 20 -15.03 -23.35 21.38
N GLN A 21 -13.70 -23.26 21.29
CA GLN A 21 -12.97 -23.32 20.02
C GLN A 21 -12.90 -24.75 19.46
N PHE A 22 -12.97 -25.78 20.32
CA PHE A 22 -12.94 -27.18 19.90
C PHE A 22 -14.26 -27.63 19.23
N PHE A 23 -15.40 -27.06 19.64
CA PHE A 23 -16.71 -27.46 19.09
C PHE A 23 -17.00 -26.87 17.70
N ILE A 24 -16.42 -25.72 17.35
CA ILE A 24 -16.59 -25.14 16.01
C ILE A 24 -15.79 -25.95 14.96
N TRP A 25 -14.64 -26.51 15.35
CA TRP A 25 -13.78 -27.28 14.45
C TRP A 25 -14.35 -28.66 14.07
N ALA A 26 -15.23 -29.24 14.90
CA ALA A 26 -15.75 -30.59 14.71
C ALA A 26 -16.96 -30.71 13.76
N PHE A 27 -17.58 -29.60 13.32
CA PHE A 27 -18.79 -29.62 12.50
C PHE A 27 -18.65 -29.06 11.07
N TYR A 28 -17.46 -28.65 10.66
CA TYR A 28 -17.14 -28.30 9.27
C TYR A 28 -15.99 -29.16 8.78
N SER A 29 -16.29 -30.36 8.31
CA SER A 29 -15.42 -31.10 7.39
C SER A 29 -16.09 -31.11 6.02
N PRO A 30 -15.76 -30.18 5.11
CA PRO A 30 -16.12 -30.35 3.72
C PRO A 30 -15.25 -31.45 3.12
N GLU A 31 -15.88 -32.30 2.32
CA GLU A 31 -15.25 -33.43 1.63
C GLU A 31 -14.05 -32.99 0.79
N LYS A 32 -12.99 -33.79 0.86
CA LYS A 32 -11.77 -33.63 0.07
C LYS A 32 -12.08 -33.73 -1.43
N SER A 33 -12.16 -32.58 -2.09
CA SER A 33 -11.94 -32.45 -3.54
C SER A 33 -10.64 -31.66 -3.75
N GLY A 34 -9.76 -32.18 -4.62
CA GLY A 34 -8.39 -31.69 -4.83
C GLY A 34 -8.31 -30.39 -5.63
N GLY A 35 -8.78 -29.29 -5.03
CA GLY A 35 -8.50 -27.94 -5.46
C GLY A 35 -8.58 -27.03 -4.24
N ILE A 36 -7.52 -26.27 -3.96
CA ILE A 36 -7.62 -25.20 -2.96
C ILE A 36 -8.64 -24.21 -3.54
N MET A 37 -9.86 -24.19 -3.01
CA MET A 37 -10.83 -23.16 -3.33
C MET A 37 -10.62 -22.02 -2.33
N CYS A 38 -10.62 -20.77 -2.80
CA CYS A 38 -10.62 -19.63 -1.88
C CYS A 38 -11.71 -19.78 -0.84
N LEU A 39 -11.34 -19.78 0.44
CA LEU A 39 -12.23 -20.24 1.50
C LEU A 39 -13.39 -19.27 1.69
N TYR A 40 -13.12 -17.96 1.67
CA TYR A 40 -14.17 -16.98 1.88
C TYR A 40 -13.82 -15.58 1.37
N THR A 41 -14.88 -14.79 1.24
CA THR A 41 -14.82 -13.37 0.90
C THR A 41 -15.07 -12.56 2.17
N VAL A 42 -14.20 -11.59 2.45
CA VAL A 42 -14.43 -10.60 3.50
C VAL A 42 -15.35 -9.53 2.94
N THR A 43 -16.35 -9.19 3.74
CA THR A 43 -17.46 -8.28 3.47
C THR A 43 -17.58 -7.30 4.62
N ALA A 44 -18.36 -6.24 4.44
CA ALA A 44 -18.64 -5.31 5.53
C ALA A 44 -19.25 -5.99 6.78
N GLN A 45 -19.99 -7.09 6.60
CA GLN A 45 -20.70 -7.81 7.67
C GLN A 45 -19.80 -8.73 8.49
N ASN A 46 -18.76 -9.31 7.88
CA ASN A 46 -17.86 -10.25 8.54
C ASN A 46 -16.44 -9.69 8.74
N PHE A 47 -16.19 -8.42 8.40
CA PHE A 47 -14.88 -7.80 8.50
C PHE A 47 -14.24 -7.97 9.89
N ASP A 48 -15.00 -7.73 10.97
CA ASP A 48 -14.50 -7.84 12.34
C ASP A 48 -14.17 -9.29 12.77
N LEU A 49 -14.57 -10.29 11.98
CA LEU A 49 -14.32 -11.70 12.24
C LEU A 49 -13.08 -12.23 11.53
N ASN A 50 -12.54 -11.47 10.57
CA ASN A 50 -11.49 -11.91 9.66
C ASN A 50 -10.32 -10.95 9.75
N PRO A 51 -9.29 -11.29 10.56
CA PRO A 51 -8.19 -10.38 10.75
C PRO A 51 -7.36 -10.25 9.47
N ILE A 52 -7.11 -9.02 9.05
CA ILE A 52 -6.28 -8.69 7.89
C ILE A 52 -5.03 -7.99 8.42
N PRO A 53 -3.82 -8.53 8.24
CA PRO A 53 -2.60 -7.97 8.84
C PRO A 53 -2.42 -6.47 8.59
N CYS A 54 -2.63 -5.98 7.35
CA CYS A 54 -2.48 -4.55 7.07
C CYS A 54 -3.52 -3.63 7.75
N VAL A 55 -4.61 -4.20 8.27
CA VAL A 55 -5.67 -3.52 9.04
C VAL A 55 -5.45 -3.68 10.55
N ASP A 56 -5.02 -4.87 10.99
CA ASP A 56 -4.97 -5.24 12.40
C ASP A 56 -3.60 -5.01 13.06
N LEU A 57 -2.62 -4.49 12.32
CA LEU A 57 -1.33 -4.10 12.87
C LEU A 57 -1.48 -2.94 13.86
N GLN A 58 -1.72 -3.28 15.13
CA GLN A 58 -1.33 -2.45 16.25
C GLN A 58 0.19 -2.49 16.34
N ASN A 59 0.87 -1.35 16.24
CA ASN A 59 2.29 -1.31 16.56
C ASN A 59 2.48 -1.72 18.03
N PRO A 60 3.36 -2.69 18.33
CA PRO A 60 3.60 -3.19 19.68
C PRO A 60 4.09 -2.12 20.67
N THR A 61 4.46 -0.94 20.17
CA THR A 61 4.99 0.17 20.96
C THR A 61 3.93 1.22 21.30
N ASN A 62 2.83 1.36 20.53
CA ASN A 62 1.77 2.35 20.81
C ASN A 62 0.45 2.08 20.02
N GLY A 63 -0.34 1.07 20.40
CA GLY A 63 -1.59 0.70 19.72
C GLY A 63 -2.65 1.82 19.58
N LYS A 64 -2.55 2.91 20.35
CA LYS A 64 -3.48 4.07 20.27
C LYS A 64 -3.32 4.95 19.02
N TYR A 65 -2.19 4.88 18.31
CA TYR A 65 -1.94 5.68 17.09
C TYR A 65 -1.99 4.84 15.80
N PHE A 66 -2.40 3.57 15.93
CA PHE A 66 -2.34 2.55 14.89
C PHE A 66 -3.71 1.94 14.63
N GLN A 67 -4.77 2.74 14.81
CA GLN A 67 -6.11 2.30 14.49
C GLN A 67 -6.35 2.49 13.00
N TYR A 68 -6.62 1.38 12.32
CA TYR A 68 -7.14 1.45 10.98
C TYR A 68 -8.47 2.21 11.00
N ASN A 69 -8.66 3.13 10.06
CA ASN A 69 -9.94 3.84 9.96
C ASN A 69 -10.97 2.89 9.35
N LYS A 70 -11.70 2.16 10.19
CA LYS A 70 -12.75 1.23 9.74
C LYS A 70 -13.74 1.90 8.79
N ASN A 71 -14.05 3.19 8.98
CA ASN A 71 -14.97 3.90 8.08
C ASN A 71 -14.44 3.94 6.63
N TRP A 72 -13.12 3.99 6.45
CA TRP A 72 -12.50 3.95 5.13
C TRP A 72 -12.85 2.66 4.39
N ILE A 73 -12.50 1.49 4.95
CA ILE A 73 -12.75 0.22 4.26
C ILE A 73 -14.24 -0.09 4.14
N MET A 74 -15.05 0.29 5.13
CA MET A 74 -16.51 0.18 5.04
C MET A 74 -17.09 1.00 3.89
N ALA A 75 -16.51 2.17 3.59
CA ALA A 75 -16.88 2.94 2.40
C ALA A 75 -16.42 2.24 1.11
N ARG A 76 -15.21 1.67 1.09
CA ARG A 76 -14.70 0.94 -0.08
C ARG A 76 -15.50 -0.32 -0.40
N PHE A 77 -16.02 -1.04 0.58
CA PHE A 77 -16.94 -2.17 0.35
C PHE A 77 -18.19 -1.74 -0.44
N LYS A 78 -18.69 -0.50 -0.24
CA LYS A 78 -19.81 0.05 -1.01
C LYS A 78 -19.42 0.40 -2.45
N GLU A 79 -18.13 0.58 -2.72
CA GLU A 79 -17.56 0.89 -4.03
C GLU A 79 -17.15 -0.36 -4.82
N GLY A 80 -17.38 -1.55 -4.25
CA GLY A 80 -17.09 -2.85 -4.88
C GLY A 80 -15.77 -3.48 -4.42
N LEU A 81 -15.16 -3.00 -3.35
CA LEU A 81 -13.97 -3.64 -2.77
C LEU A 81 -14.28 -5.09 -2.40
N THR A 82 -13.41 -5.99 -2.84
CA THR A 82 -13.47 -7.42 -2.54
C THR A 82 -12.13 -7.85 -1.95
N ILE A 83 -12.20 -8.55 -0.83
CA ILE A 83 -11.03 -9.17 -0.20
C ILE A 83 -11.29 -10.66 -0.11
N LYS A 84 -10.37 -11.48 -0.62
CA LYS A 84 -10.41 -12.94 -0.48
C LYS A 84 -9.23 -13.44 0.34
N MET A 85 -9.48 -14.46 1.14
CA MET A 85 -8.47 -15.09 2.00
C MET A 85 -8.45 -16.60 1.79
N LEU A 86 -7.29 -17.22 2.01
CA LEU A 86 -7.15 -18.67 2.05
C LEU A 86 -7.27 -19.18 3.49
N ASP A 87 -7.80 -20.40 3.65
CA ASP A 87 -7.81 -21.12 4.94
C ASP A 87 -6.51 -21.87 5.14
N THR A 88 -5.44 -21.11 5.33
CA THR A 88 -4.13 -21.66 5.58
C THR A 88 -3.60 -21.13 6.91
N PRO A 89 -2.72 -21.88 7.58
CA PRO A 89 -2.01 -21.36 8.76
C PRO A 89 -1.24 -20.07 8.46
N THR A 90 -0.77 -19.91 7.22
CA THR A 90 -0.12 -18.70 6.71
C THR A 90 -1.16 -17.65 6.35
N THR A 91 -1.04 -16.45 6.91
CA THR A 91 -1.96 -15.37 6.58
C THR A 91 -1.80 -14.93 5.14
N SER A 92 -2.85 -15.01 4.34
CA SER A 92 -2.79 -14.70 2.92
C SER A 92 -4.10 -14.10 2.42
N PHE A 93 -4.00 -13.05 1.60
CA PHE A 93 -5.17 -12.38 1.05
C PHE A 93 -4.88 -11.66 -0.27
N ILE A 94 -5.93 -11.41 -1.04
CA ILE A 94 -5.92 -10.52 -2.20
C ILE A 94 -7.06 -9.51 -2.08
N GLU A 95 -6.73 -8.25 -2.30
CA GLU A 95 -7.65 -7.11 -2.30
C GLU A 95 -7.76 -6.56 -3.71
N TYR A 96 -8.98 -6.42 -4.21
CA TYR A 96 -9.24 -5.88 -5.54
C TYR A 96 -10.62 -5.21 -5.62
N VAL A 97 -10.83 -4.40 -6.65
CA VAL A 97 -11.99 -3.53 -6.79
C VAL A 97 -12.24 -3.23 -8.27
N PRO A 98 -13.45 -2.82 -8.71
CA PRO A 98 -13.61 -2.18 -10.02
C PRO A 98 -12.59 -1.04 -10.19
N ALA A 99 -11.88 -1.00 -11.31
CA ALA A 99 -10.76 -0.09 -11.50
C ALA A 99 -11.20 1.39 -11.50
N GLU A 100 -12.45 1.67 -11.87
CA GLU A 100 -13.08 2.98 -11.73
C GLU A 100 -13.18 3.46 -10.28
N SER A 101 -13.16 2.53 -9.32
CA SER A 101 -13.22 2.77 -7.87
C SER A 101 -11.86 2.65 -7.16
N SER A 102 -10.77 2.40 -7.89
CA SER A 102 -9.47 1.98 -7.31
C SER A 102 -8.66 3.02 -6.56
N TRP A 103 -9.14 4.26 -6.36
CA TRP A 103 -8.35 5.35 -5.75
C TRP A 103 -6.88 5.44 -6.27
N ARG A 104 -6.64 5.00 -7.52
CA ARG A 104 -5.33 5.05 -8.19
C ARG A 104 -5.32 6.12 -9.26
N GLY A 105 -4.12 6.60 -9.59
CA GLY A 105 -3.87 7.47 -10.74
C GLY A 105 -3.96 6.71 -12.07
N ILE A 106 -5.08 6.04 -12.37
CA ILE A 106 -5.28 5.28 -13.61
C ILE A 106 -6.64 5.55 -14.26
N LEU A 107 -6.69 5.36 -15.57
CA LEU A 107 -7.88 5.35 -16.43
C LEU A 107 -8.06 3.96 -17.02
N ALA A 108 -8.95 3.18 -16.44
CA ALA A 108 -9.14 1.77 -16.80
C ALA A 108 -10.61 1.32 -16.71
N PRO A 109 -11.53 1.92 -17.50
CA PRO A 109 -12.94 1.58 -17.41
C PRO A 109 -13.20 0.11 -17.74
N GLY A 110 -14.02 -0.54 -16.92
CA GLY A 110 -14.44 -1.93 -17.04
C GLY A 110 -13.37 -2.94 -16.67
N TYR A 111 -12.26 -2.54 -16.04
CA TYR A 111 -11.24 -3.47 -15.53
C TYR A 111 -11.43 -3.73 -14.03
N THR A 112 -10.85 -4.82 -13.53
CA THR A 112 -10.62 -5.02 -12.09
C THR A 112 -9.21 -4.54 -11.74
N PHE A 113 -9.07 -3.78 -10.65
CA PHE A 113 -7.78 -3.36 -10.12
C PHE A 113 -7.42 -4.13 -8.85
N ILE A 114 -6.24 -4.74 -8.83
CA ILE A 114 -5.67 -5.44 -7.68
C ILE A 114 -4.91 -4.41 -6.84
N HIS A 115 -5.40 -4.18 -5.62
CA HIS A 115 -4.78 -3.29 -4.65
C HIS A 115 -3.58 -3.91 -3.97
N HIS A 116 -3.73 -5.16 -3.55
CA HIS A 116 -2.75 -5.85 -2.73
C HIS A 116 -2.87 -7.36 -2.91
N LEU A 117 -1.74 -8.02 -3.12
CA LEU A 117 -1.61 -9.47 -3.06
C LEU A 117 -0.58 -9.80 -1.98
N PHE A 118 -1.03 -10.38 -0.88
CA PHE A 118 -0.22 -10.59 0.31
C PHE A 118 -0.22 -12.06 0.72
N VAL A 119 0.96 -12.55 1.07
CA VAL A 119 1.16 -13.83 1.74
C VAL A 119 2.27 -13.63 2.76
N GLU A 120 2.02 -13.99 4.01
CA GLU A 120 3.00 -14.00 5.09
C GLU A 120 4.15 -14.97 4.78
N GLU A 121 5.37 -14.66 5.21
CA GLU A 121 6.61 -15.34 4.81
C GLU A 121 6.55 -16.87 5.01
N ASP A 122 6.18 -17.61 3.95
CA ASP A 122 6.35 -19.07 3.75
C ASP A 122 5.84 -19.55 2.36
N ASP A 123 5.84 -18.69 1.33
CA ASP A 123 5.32 -19.02 -0.02
C ASP A 123 6.43 -19.02 -1.08
N ALA A 124 7.47 -19.82 -0.83
CA ALA A 124 8.68 -19.89 -1.65
C ALA A 124 8.40 -20.24 -3.12
N ASP A 125 7.36 -21.03 -3.39
CA ASP A 125 6.96 -21.45 -4.73
C ASP A 125 5.79 -20.62 -5.29
N HIS A 126 5.39 -19.53 -4.61
CA HIS A 126 4.26 -18.68 -4.99
C HIS A 126 2.91 -19.40 -5.15
N GLN A 127 2.71 -20.54 -4.50
CA GLN A 127 1.49 -21.35 -4.63
C GLN A 127 0.28 -20.63 -4.04
N LEU A 128 0.44 -20.00 -2.88
CA LEU A 128 -0.65 -19.27 -2.23
C LEU A 128 -0.99 -17.99 -3.01
N LYS A 129 0.03 -17.25 -3.46
CA LYS A 129 -0.16 -16.08 -4.34
C LYS A 129 -0.88 -16.45 -5.64
N SER A 130 -0.47 -17.56 -6.26
CA SER A 130 -1.07 -18.07 -7.50
C SER A 130 -2.55 -18.38 -7.31
N GLU A 131 -2.92 -19.02 -6.20
CA GLU A 131 -4.29 -19.40 -5.92
C GLU A 131 -5.18 -18.18 -5.65
N LEU A 132 -4.68 -17.22 -4.86
CA LEU A 132 -5.37 -15.95 -4.64
C LEU A 132 -5.63 -15.20 -5.95
N LEU A 133 -4.60 -15.10 -6.81
CA LEU A 133 -4.73 -14.46 -8.12
C LEU A 133 -5.76 -15.19 -8.98
N ARG A 134 -5.67 -16.52 -9.07
CA ARG A 134 -6.63 -17.37 -9.81
C ARG A 134 -8.08 -17.14 -9.38
N CYS A 135 -8.34 -17.05 -8.08
CA CYS A 135 -9.68 -16.75 -7.58
C CYS A 135 -10.15 -15.34 -7.96
N SER A 136 -9.27 -14.34 -7.91
CA SER A 136 -9.63 -12.98 -8.33
C SER A 136 -9.91 -12.87 -9.84
N GLU A 137 -9.20 -13.66 -10.66
CA GLU A 137 -9.48 -13.78 -12.09
C GLU A 137 -10.85 -14.43 -12.35
N GLN A 138 -11.19 -15.45 -11.57
CA GLN A 138 -12.49 -16.12 -11.68
C GLN A 138 -13.66 -15.18 -11.36
N ASP A 139 -13.50 -14.32 -10.36
CA ASP A 139 -14.49 -13.29 -9.99
C ASP A 139 -14.54 -12.15 -11.01
N SER A 140 -13.43 -11.91 -11.72
CA SER A 140 -13.28 -10.82 -12.69
C SER A 140 -13.53 -11.24 -14.14
N LYS A 141 -13.96 -12.48 -14.41
CA LYS A 141 -14.08 -13.03 -15.77
C LYS A 141 -14.95 -12.21 -16.73
N ASP A 142 -15.92 -11.47 -16.18
CA ASP A 142 -16.89 -10.68 -16.95
C ASP A 142 -16.45 -9.21 -17.11
N THR A 143 -15.21 -8.88 -16.72
CA THR A 143 -14.60 -7.56 -16.92
C THR A 143 -13.68 -7.55 -18.15
N ASN A 144 -13.14 -6.38 -18.49
CA ASN A 144 -12.17 -6.21 -19.58
C ASN A 144 -10.81 -6.88 -19.29
N GLY A 145 -10.52 -7.18 -18.02
CA GLY A 145 -9.23 -7.68 -17.57
C GLY A 145 -8.91 -7.27 -16.14
N MET A 146 -7.73 -7.66 -15.69
CA MET A 146 -7.18 -7.30 -14.38
C MET A 146 -5.93 -6.44 -14.51
N LEU A 147 -5.71 -5.57 -13.52
CA LEU A 147 -4.61 -4.61 -13.49
C LEU A 147 -3.99 -4.53 -12.11
N THR A 148 -2.70 -4.19 -12.05
CA THR A 148 -2.01 -3.79 -10.81
C THR A 148 -0.92 -2.77 -11.13
N VAL A 149 -0.61 -1.90 -10.16
CA VAL A 149 0.52 -0.98 -10.26
C VAL A 149 1.65 -1.50 -9.38
N LEU A 150 2.82 -1.69 -9.98
CA LEU A 150 4.07 -2.00 -9.28
C LEU A 150 4.90 -0.72 -9.19
N ASP A 151 5.48 -0.47 -8.03
CA ASP A 151 6.50 0.57 -7.85
C ASP A 151 7.91 0.00 -7.96
N HIS A 152 8.92 0.85 -7.92
CA HIS A 152 10.34 0.48 -8.02
C HIS A 152 10.78 -0.58 -7.01
N THR A 153 10.12 -0.69 -5.85
CA THR A 153 10.46 -1.70 -4.84
C THR A 153 9.89 -3.07 -5.17
N ASN A 154 8.86 -3.13 -6.02
CA ASN A 154 8.09 -4.32 -6.32
C ASN A 154 8.27 -4.81 -7.77
N ILE A 155 8.79 -3.99 -8.68
CA ILE A 155 8.96 -4.36 -10.10
C ILE A 155 9.81 -5.63 -10.24
N GLU A 156 11.01 -5.66 -9.66
CA GLU A 156 11.93 -6.79 -9.82
C GLU A 156 11.37 -8.11 -9.26
N THR A 157 10.58 -8.04 -8.18
CA THR A 157 10.11 -9.21 -7.44
C THR A 157 8.74 -9.70 -7.89
N LEU A 158 7.81 -8.78 -8.23
CA LEU A 158 6.43 -9.13 -8.55
C LEU A 158 6.13 -9.13 -10.04
N ALA A 159 6.85 -8.37 -10.89
CA ALA A 159 6.59 -8.40 -12.32
C ALA A 159 6.75 -9.80 -12.92
N PRO A 160 7.84 -10.57 -12.61
CA PRO A 160 7.99 -11.93 -13.12
C PRO A 160 6.85 -12.87 -12.67
N PHE A 161 6.37 -12.70 -11.43
CA PHE A 161 5.21 -13.44 -10.93
C PHE A 161 3.96 -13.16 -11.79
N TYR A 162 3.62 -11.89 -12.00
CA TYR A 162 2.46 -11.52 -12.81
C TYR A 162 2.61 -11.96 -14.28
N GLU A 163 3.80 -11.88 -14.87
CA GLU A 163 4.10 -12.36 -16.23
C GLU A 163 3.87 -13.86 -16.37
N MET A 164 4.31 -14.68 -15.40
CA MET A 164 4.02 -16.12 -15.37
C MET A 164 2.51 -16.43 -15.34
N HIS A 165 1.70 -15.50 -14.80
CA HIS A 165 0.25 -15.58 -14.79
C HIS A 165 -0.45 -14.92 -15.99
N GLY A 166 0.32 -14.51 -17.02
CA GLY A 166 -0.21 -13.96 -18.26
C GLY A 166 -0.55 -12.47 -18.22
N PHE A 167 -0.04 -11.73 -17.23
CA PHE A 167 -0.02 -10.28 -17.28
C PHE A 167 1.13 -9.80 -18.16
N SER A 168 1.02 -8.57 -18.62
CA SER A 168 2.05 -7.87 -19.40
C SER A 168 2.10 -6.41 -18.98
N GLU A 169 3.23 -5.74 -19.20
CA GLU A 169 3.32 -4.29 -19.04
C GLU A 169 2.36 -3.59 -20.02
N ILE A 170 1.48 -2.75 -19.49
CA ILE A 170 0.50 -1.95 -20.24
C ILE A 170 1.00 -0.52 -20.42
N ALA A 171 1.63 0.03 -19.38
CA ALA A 171 2.21 1.37 -19.38
C ALA A 171 3.30 1.46 -18.32
N HIS A 172 4.26 2.38 -18.50
CA HIS A 172 5.28 2.68 -17.51
C HIS A 172 5.40 4.19 -17.26
N LEU A 173 5.89 4.52 -16.08
CA LEU A 173 6.38 5.83 -15.67
C LEU A 173 7.71 5.62 -14.92
N PRO A 174 8.53 6.67 -14.73
CA PRO A 174 9.70 6.56 -13.86
C PRO A 174 9.31 5.97 -12.49
N GLY A 175 9.85 4.80 -12.17
CA GLY A 175 9.58 4.10 -10.90
C GLY A 175 8.23 3.39 -10.79
N PHE A 176 7.41 3.32 -11.85
CA PHE A 176 6.12 2.61 -11.83
C PHE A 176 5.85 1.83 -13.12
N VAL A 177 5.24 0.66 -12.96
CA VAL A 177 4.75 -0.17 -14.06
C VAL A 177 3.28 -0.52 -13.80
N LEU A 178 2.43 -0.30 -14.81
CA LEU A 178 1.06 -0.80 -14.83
C LEU A 178 1.05 -2.16 -15.52
N MET A 179 0.92 -3.23 -14.74
CA MET A 179 0.78 -4.60 -15.24
C MET A 179 -0.69 -4.91 -15.51
N GLY A 180 -0.98 -5.66 -16.57
CA GLY A 180 -2.34 -6.02 -16.93
C GLY A 180 -2.48 -7.31 -17.71
N LYS A 181 -3.60 -7.99 -17.45
CA LYS A 181 -4.07 -9.18 -18.19
C LYS A 181 -5.43 -8.87 -18.77
N LYS A 182 -5.50 -8.70 -20.10
CA LYS A 182 -6.77 -8.44 -20.80
C LYS A 182 -7.54 -9.74 -20.98
N PHE A 183 -8.85 -9.71 -20.68
CA PHE A 183 -9.77 -10.81 -20.99
C PHE A 183 -10.50 -10.56 -22.32
N ILE A 184 -10.67 -9.29 -22.68
CA ILE A 184 -11.31 -8.87 -23.93
C ILE A 184 -10.27 -8.15 -24.80
N GLU A 185 -9.95 -8.74 -25.95
CA GLU A 185 -8.92 -8.20 -26.86
C GLU A 185 -9.26 -6.78 -27.35
N SER A 186 -10.54 -6.51 -27.64
CA SER A 186 -11.01 -5.21 -28.13
C SER A 186 -11.17 -4.14 -27.04
N ALA A 187 -10.95 -4.47 -25.76
CA ALA A 187 -11.09 -3.50 -24.68
C ALA A 187 -10.05 -2.37 -24.79
N LYS A 188 -10.46 -1.15 -24.42
CA LYS A 188 -9.60 0.03 -24.42
C LYS A 188 -8.40 -0.18 -23.51
N VAL A 189 -7.21 0.15 -24.00
CA VAL A 189 -5.96 0.01 -23.24
C VAL A 189 -5.96 0.97 -22.04
N PRO A 190 -5.75 0.46 -20.82
CA PRO A 190 -5.59 1.28 -19.61
C PRO A 190 -4.38 2.21 -19.67
N THR A 191 -4.46 3.37 -19.01
CA THR A 191 -3.34 4.32 -18.90
C THR A 191 -3.22 4.86 -17.49
N PHE A 192 -2.05 5.41 -17.14
CA PHE A 192 -1.95 6.30 -16.00
C PHE A 192 -2.76 7.58 -16.24
N ALA A 193 -3.39 8.09 -15.18
CA ALA A 193 -4.04 9.38 -15.13
C ALA A 193 -2.99 10.41 -14.66
N LEU A 194 -2.11 10.82 -15.57
CA LEU A 194 -1.21 11.93 -15.28
C LEU A 194 -2.01 13.23 -15.39
N SER A 195 -2.33 13.85 -14.25
CA SER A 195 -2.61 15.27 -14.22
C SER A 195 -1.27 15.98 -14.40
N VAL A 196 -1.08 16.61 -15.56
CA VAL A 196 0.02 17.57 -15.73
C VAL A 196 -0.28 18.70 -14.75
N TYR A 197 0.35 18.71 -13.57
CA TYR A 197 0.43 19.97 -12.84
C TYR A 197 1.21 20.90 -13.76
N GLU A 198 0.56 21.97 -14.21
CA GLU A 198 1.26 23.03 -14.94
C GLU A 198 2.43 23.45 -14.07
N TYR A 199 3.64 23.23 -14.58
CA TYR A 199 4.88 23.57 -13.91
C TYR A 199 4.83 25.02 -13.47
N SER A 200 4.78 25.22 -12.15
CA SER A 200 5.20 26.48 -11.57
C SER A 200 6.66 26.65 -11.94
N HIS A 201 6.97 27.57 -12.85
CA HIS A 201 8.36 27.92 -13.17
C HIS A 201 9.01 28.69 -12.01
N ASP A 202 8.21 29.12 -11.04
CA ASP A 202 8.70 29.63 -9.77
C ASP A 202 8.98 28.46 -8.82
N LYS A 203 10.28 28.26 -8.57
CA LYS A 203 10.88 27.40 -7.57
C LYS A 203 10.49 27.86 -6.16
N SER A 204 9.27 27.55 -5.75
CA SER A 204 8.68 27.99 -4.48
C SER A 204 9.21 27.28 -3.24
N HIS A 205 9.95 26.17 -3.40
CA HIS A 205 10.33 25.27 -2.31
C HIS A 205 9.10 24.71 -1.57
N ASP A 206 8.02 24.50 -2.32
CA ASP A 206 6.76 23.98 -1.81
C ASP A 206 6.79 22.45 -1.88
N VAL A 207 6.63 21.81 -0.73
CA VAL A 207 6.36 20.38 -0.64
C VAL A 207 4.86 20.18 -0.47
N ILE A 208 4.23 19.48 -1.41
CA ILE A 208 2.83 19.06 -1.28
C ILE A 208 2.79 17.58 -0.90
N ILE A 209 2.19 17.27 0.24
CA ILE A 209 1.89 15.90 0.65
C ILE A 209 0.41 15.66 0.44
N SER A 210 0.07 14.97 -0.65
CA SER A 210 -1.29 14.52 -0.96
C SER A 210 -1.56 13.14 -0.36
N TYR A 211 -2.71 12.95 0.29
CA TYR A 211 -3.00 11.70 0.99
C TYR A 211 -4.49 11.39 1.14
N ALA A 212 -4.82 10.11 1.31
CA ALA A 212 -6.14 9.62 1.65
C ALA A 212 -6.17 9.00 3.07
N ASP A 213 -7.35 8.93 3.70
CA ASP A 213 -7.55 8.45 5.08
C ASP A 213 -7.50 6.91 5.22
N GLN A 214 -6.64 6.20 4.48
CA GLN A 214 -6.60 4.74 4.55
C GLN A 214 -6.33 4.23 5.98
N SER A 215 -5.57 4.97 6.80
CA SER A 215 -5.35 4.64 8.21
C SER A 215 -4.89 5.86 9.03
N GLU A 216 -5.24 5.93 10.32
CA GLU A 216 -4.69 6.94 11.26
C GLU A 216 -3.18 6.79 11.43
N PHE A 217 -2.66 5.57 11.25
CA PHE A 217 -1.23 5.30 11.19
C PHE A 217 -0.55 6.18 10.16
N ILE A 218 -1.11 6.27 8.96
CA ILE A 218 -0.56 7.08 7.87
C ILE A 218 -0.48 8.55 8.32
N LEU A 219 -1.54 9.09 8.94
CA LEU A 219 -1.57 10.49 9.40
C LEU A 219 -0.43 10.84 10.35
N TYR A 220 -0.08 9.93 11.29
CA TYR A 220 1.06 10.14 12.19
C TYR A 220 2.38 10.28 11.41
N TYR A 221 2.64 9.38 10.45
CA TYR A 221 3.86 9.44 9.65
C TYR A 221 3.87 10.65 8.73
N LEU A 222 2.75 10.99 8.11
CA LEU A 222 2.65 12.20 7.28
C LEU A 222 2.96 13.47 8.08
N TYR A 223 2.51 13.54 9.33
CA TYR A 223 2.84 14.67 10.21
C TYR A 223 4.34 14.71 10.55
N ARG A 224 4.97 13.55 10.80
CA ARG A 224 6.43 13.47 11.02
C ARG A 224 7.21 13.89 9.78
N MET A 225 6.79 13.44 8.59
CA MET A 225 7.39 13.84 7.32
C MET A 225 7.23 15.35 7.10
N LYS A 226 6.04 15.91 7.37
CA LYS A 226 5.80 17.35 7.29
C LYS A 226 6.78 18.13 8.17
N MET A 227 6.90 17.76 9.45
CA MET A 227 7.83 18.43 10.37
C MET A 227 9.27 18.36 9.86
N GLU A 228 9.66 17.24 9.28
CA GLU A 228 11.01 17.08 8.76
C GLU A 228 11.27 17.96 7.54
N PHE A 229 10.39 17.96 6.53
CA PHE A 229 10.52 18.88 5.39
C PHE A 229 10.54 20.35 5.84
N GLU A 230 9.74 20.75 6.83
CA GLU A 230 9.78 22.10 7.40
C GLU A 230 11.10 22.41 8.11
N ARG A 231 11.66 21.42 8.84
CA ARG A 231 12.98 21.55 9.46
C ARG A 231 14.07 21.77 8.42
N LEU A 232 13.91 21.17 7.24
CA LEU A 232 14.81 21.32 6.10
C LEU A 232 14.57 22.62 5.29
N GLY A 233 13.63 23.47 5.70
CA GLY A 233 13.40 24.79 5.10
C GLY A 233 12.32 24.84 4.03
N PHE A 234 11.61 23.74 3.74
CA PHE A 234 10.51 23.72 2.78
C PHE A 234 9.20 24.23 3.38
N GLN A 235 8.36 24.83 2.54
CA GLN A 235 6.97 25.10 2.90
C GLN A 235 6.11 23.87 2.61
N VAL A 236 5.49 23.29 3.63
CA VAL A 236 4.74 22.03 3.45
C VAL A 236 3.23 22.24 3.48
N LYS A 237 2.56 21.80 2.41
CA LYS A 237 1.10 21.81 2.27
C LYS A 237 0.56 20.38 2.32
N MET A 238 -0.34 20.13 3.27
CA MET A 238 -1.06 18.86 3.39
C MET A 238 -2.34 18.92 2.56
N ARG A 239 -2.46 18.07 1.54
CA ARG A 239 -3.65 17.98 0.68
C ARG A 239 -4.39 16.67 0.89
N LYS A 240 -5.56 16.74 1.52
CA LYS A 240 -6.42 15.57 1.68
C LYS A 240 -7.16 15.24 0.38
N LEU A 241 -7.23 13.96 0.05
CA LEU A 241 -7.99 13.41 -1.07
C LEU A 241 -9.31 12.87 -0.53
N GLU A 242 -10.43 13.41 -0.99
CA GLU A 242 -11.75 13.10 -0.44
C GLU A 242 -12.60 12.23 -1.39
N SER A 243 -12.15 12.07 -2.63
CA SER A 243 -12.84 11.27 -3.64
C SER A 243 -11.89 10.45 -4.51
N ILE A 244 -12.44 9.43 -5.16
CA ILE A 244 -11.77 8.68 -6.24
C ILE A 244 -11.26 9.64 -7.34
N SER A 245 -12.02 10.71 -7.63
CA SER A 245 -11.62 11.71 -8.62
C SER A 245 -10.37 12.47 -8.18
N ASP A 246 -10.28 12.86 -6.90
CA ASP A 246 -9.09 13.52 -6.36
C ASP A 246 -7.87 12.61 -6.44
N ALA A 247 -8.02 11.35 -6.03
CA ALA A 247 -6.93 10.38 -6.08
C ALA A 247 -6.44 10.15 -7.51
N ARG A 248 -7.37 10.07 -8.46
CA ARG A 248 -7.04 9.94 -9.89
C ARG A 248 -6.34 11.17 -10.46
N GLN A 249 -6.70 12.37 -9.99
CA GLN A 249 -6.12 13.65 -10.43
C GLN A 249 -5.01 14.16 -9.49
N SER A 250 -4.52 13.31 -8.59
CA SER A 250 -3.52 13.70 -7.59
C SER A 250 -2.14 13.92 -8.21
N GLY A 251 -1.89 13.39 -9.41
CA GLY A 251 -0.57 13.33 -10.04
C GLY A 251 0.28 12.15 -9.55
N SER A 252 -0.17 11.41 -8.53
CA SER A 252 0.49 10.20 -8.05
C SER A 252 -0.04 8.96 -8.79
N PRO A 253 0.83 8.15 -9.43
CA PRO A 253 0.43 6.85 -9.98
C PRO A 253 -0.17 5.93 -8.90
N TYR A 254 0.34 6.03 -7.67
CA TYR A 254 -0.18 5.31 -6.51
C TYR A 254 -1.53 5.86 -6.03
N GLY A 255 -1.85 7.11 -6.32
CA GLY A 255 -3.14 7.77 -6.06
C GLY A 255 -3.40 8.17 -4.61
N THR A 256 -3.25 7.25 -3.66
CA THR A 256 -3.63 7.49 -2.25
C THR A 256 -2.58 8.17 -1.39
N LEU A 257 -1.36 8.28 -1.91
CA LEU A 257 -0.26 9.04 -1.34
C LEU A 257 0.62 9.56 -2.48
N GLY A 258 1.01 10.81 -2.41
CA GLY A 258 1.96 11.43 -3.32
C GLY A 258 2.61 12.63 -2.66
N ILE A 259 3.93 12.71 -2.76
CA ILE A 259 4.78 13.79 -2.26
C ILE A 259 5.32 14.48 -3.49
N PHE A 260 5.19 15.79 -3.52
CA PHE A 260 5.58 16.61 -4.65
C PHE A 260 6.49 17.74 -4.18
N LEU A 261 7.52 18.06 -4.96
CA LEU A 261 8.36 19.24 -4.77
C LEU A 261 8.15 20.16 -5.96
N ASP A 262 7.64 21.37 -5.71
CA ASP A 262 7.31 22.37 -6.74
C ASP A 262 6.48 21.82 -7.93
N GLY A 263 5.57 20.90 -7.60
CA GLY A 263 4.65 20.27 -8.57
C GLY A 263 5.20 18.99 -9.21
N GLU A 264 6.48 18.67 -9.05
CA GLU A 264 7.06 17.42 -9.54
C GLU A 264 6.84 16.28 -8.57
N PHE A 265 6.43 15.11 -9.09
CA PHE A 265 6.27 13.92 -8.27
C PHE A 265 7.63 13.47 -7.73
N LEU A 266 7.72 13.37 -6.41
CA LEU A 266 8.95 13.00 -5.71
C LEU A 266 8.90 11.56 -5.19
N SER A 267 7.80 11.17 -4.54
CA SER A 267 7.67 9.84 -3.91
C SER A 267 6.23 9.55 -3.49
N HIS A 268 5.85 8.27 -3.36
CA HIS A 268 4.61 7.81 -2.71
C HIS A 268 4.89 7.03 -1.42
N ARG A 269 6.14 6.99 -0.94
CA ARG A 269 6.53 6.21 0.23
C ARG A 269 6.40 7.03 1.51
N LEU A 270 5.97 6.37 2.59
CA LEU A 270 6.19 6.88 3.94
C LEU A 270 7.69 6.79 4.25
N MET A 271 8.29 7.90 4.66
CA MET A 271 9.73 8.01 4.88
C MET A 271 10.02 8.50 6.28
N ASN A 272 11.08 7.98 6.89
CA ASN A 272 11.63 8.53 8.12
C ASN A 272 12.54 9.74 7.84
N GLU A 273 13.07 10.36 8.89
CA GLU A 273 13.92 11.56 8.80
C GLU A 273 15.13 11.32 7.90
N THR A 274 15.89 10.25 8.13
CA THR A 274 17.06 9.89 7.33
C THR A 274 16.73 9.68 5.86
N GLN A 275 15.62 9.00 5.55
CA GLN A 275 15.19 8.77 4.17
C GLN A 275 14.78 10.06 3.46
N ILE A 276 14.21 11.03 4.19
CA ILE A 276 13.91 12.36 3.64
C ILE A 276 15.21 13.12 3.39
N GLU A 277 16.15 13.14 4.34
CA GLU A 277 17.45 13.80 4.17
C GLU A 277 18.24 13.22 2.98
N GLU A 278 18.26 11.90 2.83
CA GLU A 278 18.88 11.20 1.70
C GLU A 278 18.20 11.57 0.38
N LEU A 279 16.87 11.48 0.32
CA LEU A 279 16.09 11.83 -0.87
C LEU A 279 16.37 13.25 -1.31
N ILE A 280 16.31 14.19 -0.36
CA ILE A 280 16.58 15.59 -0.60
C ILE A 280 18.03 15.82 -1.02
N GLY A 281 19.01 15.14 -0.41
CA GLY A 281 20.42 15.23 -0.79
C GLY A 281 20.74 14.66 -2.18
N THR A 282 19.90 13.75 -2.71
CA THR A 282 20.05 13.22 -4.08
C THR A 282 19.45 14.11 -5.16
N LEU A 283 18.45 14.93 -4.82
CA LEU A 283 18.08 16.07 -5.64
C LEU A 283 19.25 17.04 -5.51
N ASP A 284 19.92 17.43 -6.59
CA ASP A 284 21.03 18.40 -6.49
C ASP A 284 20.47 19.77 -6.07
N LEU A 285 20.17 19.94 -4.78
CA LEU A 285 19.61 21.16 -4.21
C LEU A 285 20.57 22.34 -4.38
N ASN A 286 21.86 22.09 -4.59
CA ASN A 286 22.84 23.15 -4.82
C ASN A 286 22.64 23.78 -6.21
N GLU A 287 22.21 22.98 -7.20
CA GLU A 287 21.83 23.48 -8.52
C GLU A 287 20.35 23.94 -8.54
N MET A 288 19.49 23.26 -7.78
CA MET A 288 18.06 23.53 -7.83
C MET A 288 17.62 24.67 -6.90
N TYR A 289 18.15 24.78 -5.69
CA TYR A 289 17.68 25.66 -4.60
C TYR A 289 18.81 26.09 -3.63
N PRO A 290 19.85 26.81 -4.11
CA PRO A 290 21.05 27.13 -3.33
C PRO A 290 20.80 27.93 -2.04
N GLU A 291 19.65 28.61 -1.93
CA GLU A 291 19.22 29.38 -0.76
C GLU A 291 18.83 28.52 0.44
N VAL A 292 18.36 27.29 0.24
CA VAL A 292 17.96 26.36 1.31
C VAL A 292 19.18 25.84 2.07
N HIS A 293 20.34 25.78 1.40
CA HIS A 293 21.60 25.31 1.99
C HIS A 293 22.06 26.14 3.20
N ASN A 294 21.73 27.44 3.26
CA ASN A 294 22.15 28.30 4.38
C ASN A 294 21.52 27.92 5.72
N LEU A 295 20.54 27.00 5.75
CA LEU A 295 19.98 26.41 6.97
C LEU A 295 20.67 25.09 7.38
N TYR A 296 21.31 24.38 6.44
CA TYR A 296 22.00 23.10 6.69
C TYR A 296 23.36 23.28 7.38
N ASP A 297 24.07 24.37 7.09
CA ASP A 297 25.41 24.66 7.64
C ASP A 297 25.40 25.47 8.95
N ALA A 298 24.22 25.82 9.48
CA ALA A 298 24.14 26.45 10.79
C ALA A 298 24.51 25.40 11.86
N PRO A 299 25.60 25.58 12.64
CA PRO A 299 26.00 24.59 13.63
C PRO A 299 24.85 24.37 14.61
N HIS A 300 24.38 23.12 14.68
CA HIS A 300 23.41 22.67 15.65
C HIS A 300 23.85 23.09 17.06
N HIS A 301 23.30 24.18 17.59
CA HIS A 301 23.26 24.39 19.02
C HIS A 301 22.28 23.37 19.59
N ARG A 302 22.79 22.15 19.83
CA ARG A 302 22.23 21.26 20.85
C ARG A 302 22.39 21.96 22.19
N SER A 303 21.40 22.76 22.57
CA SER A 303 21.24 23.14 23.97
C SER A 303 20.19 22.22 24.56
N PHE A 304 20.66 21.14 25.17
CA PHE A 304 19.96 20.53 26.29
C PHE A 304 19.95 21.56 27.42
N TYR A 305 18.77 22.06 27.79
CA TYR A 305 18.36 22.36 29.16
C TYR A 305 16.83 22.35 29.23
#